data_AF-A0ABC8T574-F1
#
_entry.id   AF-A0ABC8T574-F1
#
_cell.length_a   1.000
_cell.length_b   1.000
_cell.length_c   1.000
_cell.angle_alpha   90.00
_cell.angle_beta   90.00
_cell.angle_gamma   90.00
#
_symmetry.space_group_name_H-M   'P 1'
#
loop_
_entity.id
_entity.type
_entity.pdbx_description
1 polymer ?
#
loop_
_entity_poly.entity_id
_entity_poly.type
_entity_poly.pdbx_seq_one_letter_code
_entity_poly.pdbx_strand_id
1 'polypeptide(L)'
;MSLLVQSVAELAEDIWDRYGHDFGTDYSGLFKALSHVNYNVRVAAAEALAAALDENPDTIQESLSALFSLYIRDVGSSGDNIDAGWLGRQGIALALHSAADVLRTKDLPVVMTFLISRALADTNADVRGRMINAGIMIIDKHGRDNVSLLFPIFENYLNKKASNEEKYDLVREGVVIFTGALAKHLAKDDPKVHAVVEKLLDVLNTPSEAVQRAVSTCLSPLMPSKQVCFWCCL
;
A
#
# COMPACT_ATOMS: atom_id res chain seq x y z
N MET A 1 -0.64 -29.41 8.90
CA MET A 1 -0.53 -28.06 9.51
C MET A 1 -1.72 -27.18 9.13
N SER A 2 -2.20 -27.20 7.88
CA SER A 2 -3.41 -26.48 7.43
C SER A 2 -4.70 -26.89 8.17
N LEU A 3 -4.95 -28.20 8.35
CA LEU A 3 -6.15 -28.72 9.00
C LEU A 3 -6.29 -28.28 10.47
N LEU A 4 -5.17 -28.08 11.17
CA LEU A 4 -5.17 -27.74 12.59
C LEU A 4 -5.43 -26.25 12.81
N VAL A 5 -4.95 -25.39 11.90
CA VAL A 5 -5.26 -23.95 11.89
C VAL A 5 -6.73 -23.72 11.56
N GLN A 6 -7.27 -24.46 10.58
CA GLN A 6 -8.67 -24.35 10.20
C GLN A 6 -9.61 -24.78 11.34
N SER A 7 -9.30 -25.88 12.03
CA SER A 7 -10.05 -26.32 13.20
C SER A 7 -10.02 -25.32 14.37
N VAL A 8 -8.94 -24.56 14.53
CA VAL A 8 -8.84 -23.52 15.57
C VAL A 8 -9.67 -22.28 15.20
N ALA A 9 -9.68 -21.89 13.94
CA ALA A 9 -10.49 -20.76 13.45
C ALA A 9 -12.00 -21.05 13.59
N GLU A 10 -12.45 -22.22 13.13
CA GLU A 10 -13.85 -22.65 13.23
C GLU A 10 -14.31 -22.72 14.70
N LEU A 11 -13.45 -23.20 15.60
CA LEU A 11 -13.76 -23.23 17.03
C LEU A 11 -13.79 -21.83 17.65
N ALA A 12 -12.91 -20.93 17.20
CA ALA A 12 -12.90 -19.55 17.67
C ALA A 12 -14.16 -18.79 17.23
N GLU A 13 -14.63 -19.00 16.00
CA GLU A 13 -15.90 -18.47 15.49
C GLU A 13 -17.10 -19.01 16.28
N ASP A 14 -17.19 -20.33 16.48
CA ASP A 14 -18.28 -20.95 17.28
C ASP A 14 -18.29 -20.44 18.73
N ILE A 15 -17.12 -20.21 19.33
CA ILE A 15 -17.03 -19.58 20.64
C ILE A 15 -17.51 -18.12 20.57
N TRP A 16 -17.01 -17.34 19.61
CA TRP A 16 -17.36 -15.93 19.44
C TRP A 16 -18.88 -15.73 19.32
N ASP A 17 -19.51 -16.50 18.43
CA ASP A 17 -20.96 -16.47 18.18
C ASP A 17 -21.77 -16.86 19.42
N ARG A 18 -21.31 -17.88 20.17
CA ARG A 18 -21.99 -18.34 21.39
C ARG A 18 -22.00 -17.30 22.50
N TYR A 19 -20.95 -16.50 22.62
CA TYR A 19 -20.87 -15.48 23.66
C TYR A 19 -21.58 -14.18 23.28
N GLY A 20 -21.97 -14.00 22.01
CA GLY A 20 -22.80 -12.87 21.56
C GLY A 20 -22.19 -11.50 21.86
N HIS A 21 -20.85 -11.43 21.95
CA HIS A 21 -20.15 -10.18 22.18
C HIS A 21 -20.10 -9.37 20.89
N ASP A 22 -20.72 -8.20 20.90
CA ASP A 22 -20.57 -7.21 19.86
C ASP A 22 -19.11 -6.71 19.86
N PHE A 23 -18.42 -6.82 18.72
CA PHE A 23 -17.08 -6.26 18.56
C PHE A 23 -17.24 -4.73 18.51
N GLY A 24 -17.23 -4.11 19.69
CA GLY A 24 -17.37 -2.67 19.81
C GLY A 24 -16.29 -1.91 19.03
N THR A 25 -16.42 -0.58 18.98
CA THR A 25 -15.54 0.26 18.18
C THR A 25 -14.21 0.63 18.87
N ASP A 26 -13.83 -0.06 19.95
CA ASP A 26 -12.53 0.11 20.61
C ASP A 26 -11.49 -0.87 20.06
N TYR A 27 -10.70 -0.38 19.10
CA TYR A 27 -9.64 -1.18 18.45
C TYR A 27 -8.28 -1.02 19.12
N SER A 28 -8.19 -0.42 20.32
CA SER A 28 -6.92 -0.16 21.01
C SER A 28 -6.08 -1.43 21.21
N GLY A 29 -6.72 -2.56 21.51
CA GLY A 29 -6.08 -3.87 21.61
C GLY A 29 -5.46 -4.33 20.29
N LEU A 30 -6.17 -4.16 19.17
CA LEU A 30 -5.68 -4.47 17.83
C LEU A 30 -4.51 -3.57 17.44
N PHE A 31 -4.64 -2.25 17.65
CA PHE A 31 -3.58 -1.29 17.38
C PHE A 31 -2.30 -1.60 18.16
N LYS A 32 -2.41 -2.04 19.42
CA LYS A 32 -1.25 -2.50 20.21
C LYS A 32 -0.65 -3.80 19.63
N ALA A 33 -1.50 -4.73 19.20
CA ALA A 33 -1.08 -6.03 18.66
C ALA A 33 -0.36 -5.90 17.30
N LEU A 34 -0.63 -4.84 16.52
CA LEU A 34 0.11 -4.54 15.29
C LEU A 34 1.62 -4.32 15.51
N SER A 35 2.05 -3.97 16.73
CA SER A 35 3.48 -3.82 17.08
C SER A 35 4.05 -5.03 17.84
N HIS A 36 3.31 -6.13 17.93
CA HIS A 36 3.74 -7.31 18.67
C HIS A 36 4.99 -7.94 18.05
N VAL A 37 5.89 -8.52 18.85
CA VAL A 37 7.17 -9.10 18.37
C VAL A 37 6.97 -10.28 17.42
N ASN A 38 5.94 -11.08 17.65
CA ASN A 38 5.56 -12.21 16.79
C ASN A 38 4.80 -11.74 15.54
N TYR A 39 5.31 -12.08 14.36
CA TYR A 39 4.73 -11.73 13.06
C TYR A 39 3.29 -12.22 12.89
N ASN A 40 2.98 -13.45 13.32
CA ASN A 40 1.64 -14.02 13.15
C ASN A 40 0.59 -13.27 13.97
N VAL A 41 0.98 -12.71 15.12
CA VAL A 41 0.10 -11.84 15.92
C VAL A 41 -0.18 -10.54 15.17
N ARG A 42 0.81 -9.97 14.48
CA ARG A 42 0.60 -8.77 13.66
C ARG A 42 -0.33 -9.04 12.47
N VAL A 43 -0.19 -10.19 11.82
CA VAL A 43 -1.08 -10.62 10.73
C VAL A 43 -2.51 -10.80 11.24
N ALA A 44 -2.70 -11.56 12.32
CA ALA A 44 -4.02 -11.77 12.90
C ALA A 44 -4.67 -10.45 13.35
N ALA A 45 -3.90 -9.53 13.94
CA ALA A 45 -4.39 -8.21 14.33
C ALA A 45 -4.80 -7.35 13.12
N ALA A 46 -4.06 -7.45 12.01
CA ALA A 46 -4.38 -6.74 10.77
C ALA A 46 -5.67 -7.28 10.11
N GLU A 47 -5.83 -8.60 10.06
CA GLU A 47 -7.03 -9.27 9.54
C GLU A 47 -8.25 -8.99 10.42
N ALA A 48 -8.09 -9.07 11.74
CA ALA A 48 -9.16 -8.73 12.68
C ALA A 48 -9.58 -7.25 12.58
N LEU A 49 -8.62 -6.33 12.38
CA LEU A 49 -8.94 -4.92 12.16
C LEU A 49 -9.72 -4.74 10.85
N ALA A 50 -9.34 -5.42 9.77
CA ALA A 50 -10.06 -5.36 8.51
C ALA A 50 -11.51 -5.86 8.64
N ALA A 51 -11.72 -6.98 9.34
CA ALA A 51 -13.05 -7.51 9.63
C ALA A 51 -13.89 -6.53 10.46
N ALA A 52 -13.31 -5.96 11.52
CA ALA A 52 -14.00 -4.98 12.35
C ALA A 52 -14.40 -3.70 11.58
N LEU A 53 -13.56 -3.28 10.62
CA LEU A 53 -13.85 -2.15 9.74
C LEU A 53 -14.94 -2.45 8.69
N ASP A 54 -15.07 -3.70 8.26
CA ASP A 54 -16.17 -4.13 7.38
C ASP A 54 -17.52 -4.06 8.13
N GLU A 55 -17.53 -4.53 9.38
CA GLU A 55 -18.71 -4.48 10.24
C GLU A 55 -19.06 -3.04 10.68
N ASN A 56 -18.05 -2.18 10.84
CA ASN A 56 -18.22 -0.80 11.31
C ASN A 56 -17.62 0.24 10.35
N PRO A 57 -18.16 0.42 9.13
CA PRO A 57 -17.48 1.24 8.12
C PRO A 57 -17.40 2.75 8.41
N ASP A 58 -18.11 3.23 9.42
CA ASP A 58 -18.06 4.62 9.87
C ASP A 58 -16.80 4.91 10.70
N THR A 59 -16.13 3.88 11.23
CA THR A 59 -14.88 3.99 12.00
C THR A 59 -13.62 3.94 11.13
N ILE A 60 -13.75 3.70 9.81
CA ILE A 60 -12.61 3.57 8.88
C ILE A 60 -11.70 4.80 8.92
N GLN A 61 -12.26 6.01 8.83
CA GLN A 61 -11.47 7.25 8.80
C GLN A 61 -10.72 7.49 10.11
N GLU A 62 -11.36 7.23 11.25
CA GLU A 62 -10.71 7.33 12.56
C GLU A 62 -9.60 6.29 12.70
N SER A 63 -9.84 5.06 12.24
CA SER A 63 -8.85 3.97 12.29
C SER A 63 -7.65 4.24 11.39
N LEU A 64 -7.86 4.78 10.18
CA LEU A 64 -6.78 5.24 9.31
C LEU A 64 -5.96 6.35 9.98
N SER A 65 -6.62 7.33 10.60
CA SER A 65 -5.96 8.39 11.36
C SER A 65 -5.10 7.84 12.50
N ALA A 66 -5.62 6.86 13.25
CA ALA A 66 -4.89 6.17 14.30
C ALA A 66 -3.66 5.43 13.74
N LEU A 67 -3.83 4.61 12.68
CA LEU A 67 -2.73 3.91 12.02
C LEU A 67 -1.63 4.87 11.54
N PHE A 68 -1.99 5.98 10.90
CA PHE A 68 -1.01 6.96 10.43
C PHE A 68 -0.29 7.66 11.59
N SER A 69 -1.01 7.95 12.68
CA SER A 69 -0.42 8.54 13.89
C SER A 69 0.57 7.58 14.57
N LEU A 70 0.21 6.30 14.68
CA LEU A 70 1.11 5.25 15.19
C LEU A 70 2.36 5.13 14.31
N TYR A 71 2.20 5.13 12.98
CA TYR A 71 3.32 5.06 12.05
C TYR A 71 4.31 6.21 12.30
N ILE A 72 3.81 7.44 12.37
CA ILE A 72 4.66 8.65 12.54
C ILE A 72 5.37 8.62 13.90
N ARG A 73 4.68 8.23 14.97
CA ARG A 73 5.28 8.06 16.29
C ARG A 73 6.41 7.03 16.27
N ASP A 74 6.20 5.91 15.58
CA ASP A 74 7.15 4.79 15.53
C ASP A 74 8.37 5.11 14.64
N VAL A 75 8.28 6.07 13.70
CA VAL A 75 9.45 6.65 13.00
C VAL A 75 10.29 7.49 13.98
N GLY A 76 9.65 8.30 14.83
CA GLY A 76 10.30 9.24 15.75
C GLY A 76 10.89 8.63 17.02
N SER A 77 10.60 7.36 17.32
CA SER A 77 11.00 6.70 18.57
C SER A 77 12.47 6.23 18.60
N SER A 78 13.28 6.66 17.64
CA SER A 78 14.67 6.22 17.43
C SER A 78 15.66 7.01 18.32
N GLY A 79 15.72 6.67 19.61
CA GLY A 79 16.89 6.95 20.44
C GLY A 79 17.85 5.76 20.37
N ASP A 80 19.03 5.96 19.80
CA ASP A 80 20.13 4.98 19.64
C ASP A 80 19.93 3.82 18.63
N ASN A 81 20.39 4.08 17.39
CA ASN A 81 20.92 3.17 16.33
C ASN A 81 20.15 1.90 15.89
N ILE A 82 19.10 1.47 16.59
CA ILE A 82 18.24 0.35 16.18
C ILE A 82 16.81 0.88 16.11
N ASP A 83 16.25 0.86 14.90
CA ASP A 83 14.89 1.30 14.59
C ASP A 83 13.84 0.40 15.26
N ALA A 84 13.68 0.48 16.59
CA ALA A 84 12.81 -0.42 17.36
C ALA A 84 11.32 -0.35 16.95
N GLY A 85 10.91 0.73 16.27
CA GLY A 85 9.54 0.95 15.80
C GLY A 85 9.18 0.21 14.52
N TRP A 86 10.14 -0.42 13.82
CA TRP A 86 9.90 -1.01 12.49
C TRP A 86 8.81 -2.09 12.49
N LEU A 87 8.65 -2.83 13.60
CA LEU A 87 7.61 -3.86 13.74
C LEU A 87 6.19 -3.29 13.71
N GLY A 88 5.98 -2.15 14.39
CA GLY A 88 4.69 -1.45 14.37
C GLY A 88 4.37 -0.92 12.97
N ARG A 89 5.37 -0.35 12.30
CA ARG A 89 5.23 0.13 10.92
C ARG A 89 4.96 -1.02 9.94
N GLN A 90 5.56 -2.19 10.16
CA GLN A 90 5.24 -3.41 9.41
C GLN A 90 3.80 -3.87 9.66
N GLY A 91 3.34 -3.86 10.91
CA GLY A 91 1.95 -4.15 11.26
C GLY A 91 0.96 -3.22 10.59
N ILE A 92 1.27 -1.93 10.51
CA ILE A 92 0.42 -0.94 9.81
C ILE A 92 0.34 -1.25 8.30
N ALA A 93 1.44 -1.67 7.68
CA ALA A 93 1.42 -2.11 6.28
C ALA A 93 0.52 -3.33 6.08
N LEU A 94 0.56 -4.31 7.00
CA LEU A 94 -0.34 -5.47 6.99
C LEU A 94 -1.80 -5.06 7.17
N ALA A 95 -2.09 -4.12 8.07
CA ALA A 95 -3.44 -3.60 8.30
C ALA A 95 -3.99 -2.91 7.05
N LEU A 96 -3.23 -2.03 6.41
CA LEU A 96 -3.64 -1.36 5.17
C LEU A 96 -3.86 -2.37 4.02
N HIS A 97 -3.00 -3.39 3.92
CA HIS A 97 -3.17 -4.45 2.93
C HIS A 97 -4.44 -5.27 3.17
N SER A 98 -4.71 -5.65 4.43
CA SER A 98 -5.88 -6.47 4.80
C SER A 98 -7.19 -5.68 4.67
N ALA A 99 -7.16 -4.39 4.98
CA ALA A 99 -8.31 -3.50 4.86
C ALA A 99 -8.62 -3.09 3.40
N ALA A 100 -7.81 -3.50 2.42
CA ALA A 100 -7.97 -3.05 1.04
C ALA A 100 -9.39 -3.29 0.47
N ASP A 101 -10.03 -4.40 0.85
CA ASP A 101 -11.39 -4.73 0.37
C ASP A 101 -12.49 -3.88 0.99
N VAL A 102 -12.27 -3.32 2.18
CA VAL A 102 -13.30 -2.59 2.95
C VAL A 102 -13.19 -1.07 2.79
N LEU A 103 -12.07 -0.58 2.24
CA LEU A 103 -11.89 0.84 1.92
C LEU A 103 -12.93 1.31 0.89
N ARG A 104 -13.33 2.57 1.00
CA ARG A 104 -14.27 3.22 0.09
C ARG A 104 -13.55 4.29 -0.73
N THR A 105 -14.16 4.72 -1.82
CA THR A 105 -13.64 5.81 -2.68
C THR A 105 -13.19 7.06 -1.89
N LYS A 106 -13.92 7.44 -0.84
CA LYS A 106 -13.59 8.60 0.01
C LYS A 106 -12.30 8.42 0.82
N ASP A 107 -11.87 7.18 1.07
CA ASP A 107 -10.71 6.84 1.90
C ASP A 107 -9.41 6.78 1.07
N LEU A 108 -9.52 6.49 -0.23
CA LEU A 108 -8.35 6.29 -1.10
C LEU A 108 -7.39 7.48 -1.13
N PRO A 109 -7.84 8.75 -1.25
CA PRO A 109 -6.93 9.88 -1.34
C PRO A 109 -6.03 10.04 -0.11
N VAL A 110 -6.58 9.84 1.10
CA VAL A 110 -5.80 9.98 2.33
C VAL A 110 -4.78 8.84 2.48
N VAL A 111 -5.16 7.61 2.11
CA VAL A 111 -4.25 6.45 2.13
C VAL A 111 -3.11 6.64 1.12
N MET A 112 -3.41 6.99 -0.12
CA MET A 112 -2.39 7.19 -1.16
C MET A 112 -1.46 8.36 -0.81
N THR A 113 -2.00 9.45 -0.27
CA THR A 113 -1.19 10.59 0.18
C THR A 113 -0.27 10.20 1.32
N PHE A 114 -0.74 9.40 2.28
CA PHE A 114 0.09 8.87 3.36
C PHE A 114 1.22 7.99 2.84
N LEU A 115 0.92 7.04 1.93
CA LEU A 115 1.92 6.16 1.34
C LEU A 115 3.03 6.98 0.66
N ILE A 116 2.67 7.95 -0.16
CA ILE A 116 3.63 8.79 -0.91
C ILE A 116 4.41 9.72 0.00
N SER A 117 3.74 10.37 0.95
CA SER A 117 4.36 11.41 1.77
C SER A 117 5.21 10.86 2.91
N ARG A 118 4.99 9.61 3.32
CA ARG A 118 5.62 9.01 4.50
C ARG A 118 6.13 7.59 4.21
N ALA A 119 5.24 6.68 3.82
CA ALA A 119 5.51 5.26 3.93
C ALA A 119 6.50 4.70 2.89
N LEU A 120 6.47 5.22 1.66
CA LEU A 120 7.40 4.80 0.59
C LEU A 120 8.85 5.23 0.87
N ALA A 121 9.07 6.18 1.79
CA ALA A 121 10.39 6.65 2.20
C ALA A 121 10.90 5.96 3.48
N ASP A 122 10.25 4.91 3.96
CA ASP A 122 10.65 4.21 5.20
C ASP A 122 12.11 3.75 5.11
N THR A 123 12.86 3.84 6.21
CA THR A 123 14.26 3.39 6.26
C THR A 123 14.39 1.88 6.18
N ASN A 124 13.39 1.14 6.67
CA ASN A 124 13.35 -0.31 6.64
C ASN A 124 12.79 -0.83 5.31
N ALA A 125 13.59 -1.61 4.56
CA ALA A 125 13.22 -2.11 3.25
C ALA A 125 12.03 -3.08 3.25
N ASP A 126 11.86 -3.91 4.30
CA ASP A 126 10.72 -4.81 4.41
C ASP A 126 9.41 -4.02 4.65
N VAL A 127 9.47 -2.97 5.50
CA VAL A 127 8.34 -2.07 5.68
C VAL A 127 7.97 -1.37 4.37
N ARG A 128 8.95 -0.81 3.64
CA ARG A 128 8.71 -0.19 2.32
C ARG A 128 8.05 -1.17 1.34
N GLY A 129 8.60 -2.38 1.19
CA GLY A 129 8.07 -3.38 0.27
C GLY A 129 6.62 -3.76 0.59
N ARG A 130 6.28 -3.87 1.88
CA ARG A 130 4.91 -4.15 2.31
C ARG A 130 3.95 -2.97 2.08
N MET A 131 4.43 -1.74 2.25
CA MET A 131 3.64 -0.53 1.93
C MET A 131 3.37 -0.44 0.42
N ILE A 132 4.33 -0.81 -0.41
CA ILE A 132 4.13 -0.94 -1.86
C ILE A 132 3.06 -2.02 -2.14
N ASN A 133 3.18 -3.20 -1.54
CA ASN A 133 2.19 -4.27 -1.74
C ASN A 133 0.78 -3.87 -1.27
N ALA A 134 0.67 -3.16 -0.15
CA ALA A 134 -0.61 -2.62 0.32
C ALA A 134 -1.21 -1.63 -0.69
N GLY A 135 -0.40 -0.69 -1.20
CA GLY A 135 -0.84 0.25 -2.22
C GLY A 135 -1.27 -0.43 -3.53
N ILE A 136 -0.53 -1.44 -4.01
CA ILE A 136 -0.91 -2.24 -5.18
C ILE A 136 -2.23 -2.95 -4.94
N MET A 137 -2.41 -3.63 -3.79
CA MET A 137 -3.66 -4.32 -3.47
C MET A 137 -4.85 -3.35 -3.48
N ILE A 138 -4.71 -2.17 -2.85
CA ILE A 138 -5.77 -1.15 -2.84
C ILE A 138 -6.08 -0.67 -4.27
N ILE A 139 -5.06 -0.47 -5.11
CA ILE A 139 -5.25 -0.09 -6.52
C ILE A 139 -5.92 -1.22 -7.30
N ASP A 140 -5.52 -2.47 -7.11
CA ASP A 140 -6.12 -3.61 -7.83
C ASP A 140 -7.62 -3.76 -7.49
N LYS A 141 -8.02 -3.47 -6.24
CA LYS A 141 -9.41 -3.51 -5.79
C LYS A 141 -10.25 -2.32 -6.25
N HIS A 142 -9.69 -1.11 -6.19
CA HIS A 142 -10.46 0.13 -6.36
C HIS A 142 -10.15 0.90 -7.64
N GLY A 143 -9.06 0.56 -8.33
CA GLY A 143 -8.47 1.35 -9.41
C GLY A 143 -9.42 1.56 -10.58
N ARG A 144 -10.20 0.54 -10.96
CA ARG A 144 -11.14 0.58 -12.09
C ARG A 144 -12.10 1.77 -12.04
N ASP A 145 -12.71 2.01 -10.89
CA ASP A 145 -13.72 3.05 -10.74
C ASP A 145 -13.13 4.40 -10.26
N ASN A 146 -11.85 4.40 -9.87
CA ASN A 146 -11.19 5.54 -9.22
C ASN A 146 -9.97 6.08 -10.00
N VAL A 147 -9.79 5.70 -11.26
CA VAL A 147 -8.71 6.17 -12.15
C VAL A 147 -8.56 7.71 -12.12
N SER A 148 -9.66 8.43 -12.33
CA SER A 148 -9.66 9.90 -12.39
C SER A 148 -9.37 10.57 -11.04
N LEU A 149 -9.60 9.86 -9.93
CA LEU A 149 -9.29 10.33 -8.58
C LEU A 149 -7.81 10.12 -8.24
N LEU A 150 -7.26 8.95 -8.60
CA LEU A 150 -5.94 8.52 -8.17
C LEU A 150 -4.81 9.06 -9.06
N PHE A 151 -4.98 9.14 -10.37
CA PHE A 151 -3.92 9.61 -11.27
C PHE A 151 -3.36 10.99 -10.91
N PRO A 152 -4.21 12.03 -10.64
CA PRO A 152 -3.69 13.34 -10.28
C PRO A 152 -2.79 13.32 -9.04
N ILE A 153 -3.02 12.41 -8.09
CA ILE A 153 -2.18 12.26 -6.89
C ILE A 153 -0.78 11.79 -7.28
N PHE A 154 -0.68 10.79 -8.15
CA PHE A 154 0.59 10.23 -8.60
C PHE A 154 1.34 11.18 -9.54
N GLU A 155 0.64 11.79 -10.50
CA GLU A 155 1.21 12.76 -11.43
C GLU A 155 1.77 13.98 -10.70
N ASN A 156 1.04 14.50 -9.70
CA ASN A 156 1.51 15.61 -8.88
C ASN A 156 2.83 15.30 -8.16
N TYR A 157 3.08 14.03 -7.80
CA TYR A 157 4.37 13.64 -7.24
C TYR A 157 5.46 13.56 -8.31
N LEU A 158 5.20 12.86 -9.42
CA LEU A 158 6.16 12.65 -10.52
C LEU A 158 6.54 13.93 -11.27
N ASN A 159 5.74 14.99 -11.16
CA ASN A 159 6.04 16.30 -11.76
C ASN A 159 6.94 17.19 -10.88
N LYS A 160 7.21 16.80 -9.62
CA LYS A 160 8.13 17.55 -8.77
C LYS A 160 9.56 17.38 -9.26
N LYS A 161 10.23 18.49 -9.58
CA LYS A 161 11.67 18.51 -9.78
C LYS A 161 12.34 18.47 -8.41
N ALA A 162 12.83 17.30 -8.02
CA ALA A 162 13.62 17.16 -6.80
C ALA A 162 15.11 17.30 -7.09
N SER A 163 15.83 17.91 -6.14
CA SER A 163 17.27 17.68 -6.00
C SER A 163 17.51 16.19 -5.77
N ASN A 164 18.54 15.62 -6.39
CA ASN A 164 18.90 14.20 -6.29
C ASN A 164 19.13 13.77 -4.83
N GLU A 165 18.07 13.29 -4.18
CA GLU A 165 18.10 12.67 -2.86
C GLU A 165 17.65 11.22 -2.98
N GLU A 166 18.41 10.29 -2.41
CA GLU A 166 18.12 8.84 -2.43
C GLU A 166 16.72 8.51 -1.91
N LYS A 167 16.24 9.24 -0.89
CA LYS A 167 14.85 9.09 -0.39
C LYS A 167 13.80 9.45 -1.44
N TYR A 168 14.10 10.42 -2.30
CA TYR A 168 13.19 10.80 -3.38
C TYR A 168 13.10 9.68 -4.42
N ASP A 169 14.19 8.98 -4.71
CA ASP A 169 14.19 7.85 -5.63
C ASP A 169 13.36 6.67 -5.13
N LEU A 170 13.41 6.36 -3.83
CA LEU A 170 12.57 5.33 -3.21
C LEU A 170 11.07 5.63 -3.36
N VAL A 171 10.67 6.87 -3.10
CA VAL A 171 9.27 7.27 -3.27
C VAL A 171 8.88 7.31 -4.74
N ARG A 172 9.75 7.82 -5.61
CA ARG A 172 9.54 7.85 -7.07
C ARG A 172 9.33 6.44 -7.62
N GLU A 173 10.12 5.47 -7.20
CA GLU A 173 9.96 4.05 -7.55
C GLU A 173 8.55 3.56 -7.17
N GLY A 174 8.13 3.74 -5.92
CA GLY A 174 6.79 3.32 -5.48
C GLY A 174 5.66 4.01 -6.24
N VAL A 175 5.78 5.31 -6.53
CA VAL A 175 4.78 6.05 -7.32
C VAL A 175 4.73 5.56 -8.77
N VAL A 176 5.86 5.19 -9.38
CA VAL A 176 5.90 4.55 -10.70
C VAL A 176 5.14 3.22 -10.67
N ILE A 177 5.37 2.40 -9.65
CA ILE A 177 4.69 1.11 -9.48
C ILE A 177 3.17 1.31 -9.34
N PHE A 178 2.73 2.28 -8.53
CA PHE A 178 1.32 2.61 -8.38
C PHE A 178 0.69 3.15 -9.68
N THR A 179 1.43 3.98 -10.41
CA THR A 179 1.01 4.49 -11.73
C THR A 179 0.80 3.34 -12.71
N GLY A 180 1.74 2.39 -12.77
CA GLY A 180 1.62 1.20 -13.62
C GLY A 180 0.50 0.28 -13.20
N ALA A 181 0.30 0.05 -11.89
CA ALA A 181 -0.82 -0.72 -11.37
C ALA A 181 -2.16 -0.10 -11.78
N LEU A 182 -2.31 1.23 -11.60
CA LEU A 182 -3.54 1.94 -11.95
C LEU A 182 -3.80 1.93 -13.45
N ALA A 183 -2.76 2.08 -14.26
CA ALA A 183 -2.86 2.09 -15.73
C ALA A 183 -3.40 0.78 -16.30
N LYS A 184 -3.25 -0.36 -15.61
CA LYS A 184 -3.86 -1.65 -16.02
C LYS A 184 -5.38 -1.60 -16.07
N HIS A 185 -6.00 -0.64 -15.38
CA HIS A 185 -7.45 -0.47 -15.37
C HIS A 185 -7.97 0.44 -16.48
N LEU A 186 -7.08 1.09 -17.24
CA LEU A 186 -7.47 1.87 -18.42
C LEU A 186 -7.90 0.96 -19.56
N ALA A 187 -8.86 1.43 -20.37
CA ALA A 187 -9.14 0.80 -21.66
C ALA A 187 -7.92 0.94 -22.58
N LYS A 188 -7.71 -0.03 -23.48
CA LYS A 188 -6.52 -0.06 -24.35
C LYS A 188 -6.42 1.13 -25.30
N ASP A 189 -7.56 1.73 -25.63
CA ASP A 189 -7.74 2.89 -26.50
C ASP A 189 -7.94 4.19 -25.71
N ASP A 190 -7.84 4.16 -24.38
CA ASP A 190 -7.95 5.36 -23.56
C ASP A 190 -6.76 6.30 -23.86
N PRO A 191 -7.01 7.57 -24.25
CA PRO A 191 -5.96 8.54 -24.51
C PRO A 191 -4.96 8.71 -23.35
N LYS A 192 -5.38 8.43 -22.11
CA LYS A 192 -4.52 8.47 -20.93
C LYS A 192 -3.41 7.42 -20.96
N VAL A 193 -3.59 6.30 -21.67
CA VAL A 193 -2.52 5.29 -21.82
C VAL A 193 -1.28 5.91 -22.45
N HIS A 194 -1.46 6.74 -23.49
CA HIS A 194 -0.36 7.45 -24.13
C HIS A 194 0.32 8.44 -23.16
N ALA A 195 -0.46 9.21 -22.41
CA ALA A 195 0.07 10.16 -21.43
C ALA A 195 0.88 9.45 -20.32
N VAL A 196 0.40 8.29 -19.84
CA VAL A 196 1.12 7.47 -18.87
C VAL A 196 2.44 6.94 -19.45
N VAL A 197 2.42 6.42 -20.69
CA VAL A 197 3.64 5.93 -21.36
C VAL A 197 4.67 7.05 -21.52
N GLU A 198 4.27 8.22 -22.00
CA GLU A 198 5.16 9.37 -22.11
C GLU A 198 5.74 9.77 -20.75
N LYS A 199 4.92 9.79 -19.70
CA LYS A 199 5.39 10.13 -18.36
C LYS A 199 6.37 9.10 -17.81
N LEU A 200 6.13 7.81 -18.05
CA LEU A 200 7.04 6.74 -17.66
C LEU A 200 8.38 6.82 -18.39
N LEU A 201 8.38 7.19 -19.68
CA LEU A 201 9.60 7.42 -20.46
C LEU A 201 10.40 8.63 -19.94
N ASP A 202 9.72 9.71 -19.52
CA ASP A 202 10.37 10.85 -18.86
C ASP A 202 11.08 10.41 -17.57
N VAL A 203 10.40 9.62 -16.74
CA VAL A 203 10.94 9.11 -15.47
C VAL A 203 12.13 8.16 -15.67
N LEU A 204 12.21 7.43 -16.79
CA LEU A 204 13.32 6.54 -17.13
C LEU A 204 14.69 7.24 -17.14
N ASN A 205 14.72 8.56 -17.39
CA ASN A 205 15.95 9.37 -17.36
C ASN A 205 16.51 9.60 -15.94
N THR A 206 15.80 9.18 -14.90
CA THR A 206 16.29 9.23 -13.51
C THR A 206 17.46 8.24 -13.36
N PRO A 207 18.64 8.64 -12.84
CA PRO A 207 19.80 7.78 -12.67
C PRO A 207 19.67 6.84 -11.45
N SER A 208 18.58 6.08 -11.40
CA SER A 208 18.27 5.11 -10.34
C SER A 208 17.81 3.80 -10.96
N GLU A 209 18.58 2.72 -10.74
CA GLU A 209 18.30 1.39 -11.29
C GLU A 209 16.92 0.88 -10.85
N ALA A 210 16.56 1.10 -9.58
CA ALA A 210 15.27 0.66 -9.03
C ALA A 210 14.10 1.35 -9.74
N VAL A 211 14.19 2.68 -9.93
CA VAL A 211 13.21 3.46 -10.69
C VAL A 211 13.13 2.98 -12.14
N GLN A 212 14.27 2.78 -12.81
CA GLN A 212 14.32 2.33 -14.20
C GLN A 212 13.72 0.93 -14.39
N ARG A 213 13.98 0.01 -13.45
CA ARG A 213 13.38 -1.33 -13.43
C ARG A 213 11.87 -1.26 -13.23
N ALA A 214 11.39 -0.42 -12.31
CA ALA A 214 9.96 -0.21 -12.09
C ALA A 214 9.29 0.34 -13.36
N VAL A 215 9.89 1.32 -14.03
CA VAL A 215 9.40 1.87 -15.30
C VAL A 215 9.31 0.78 -16.37
N SER A 216 10.37 0.00 -16.59
CA SER A 216 10.41 -1.08 -17.59
C SER A 216 9.31 -2.13 -17.36
N THR A 217 9.10 -2.51 -16.09
CA THR A 217 8.03 -3.44 -15.69
C THR A 217 6.65 -2.86 -15.98
N CYS A 218 6.46 -1.55 -15.79
CA CYS A 218 5.18 -0.87 -16.04
C CYS A 218 4.90 -0.66 -17.54
N LEU A 219 5.93 -0.38 -18.34
CA LEU A 219 5.78 -0.16 -19.78
C LEU A 219 5.42 -1.44 -20.54
N SER A 220 6.01 -2.58 -20.15
CA SER A 220 5.84 -3.87 -20.82
C SER A 220 4.37 -4.24 -21.13
N PRO A 221 3.42 -4.17 -20.18
CA PRO A 221 2.00 -4.46 -20.47
C PRO A 221 1.23 -3.32 -21.16
N LEU A 222 1.73 -2.08 -21.14
CA LEU A 222 1.04 -0.90 -21.69
C LEU A 222 1.36 -0.66 -23.17
N MET A 223 2.48 -1.19 -23.67
CA MET A 223 2.89 -1.02 -25.05
C MET A 223 2.00 -1.87 -25.99
N PRO A 224 1.48 -1.31 -27.10
CA PRO A 224 0.78 -2.09 -28.10
C PRO A 224 1.70 -3.19 -28.65
N SER A 225 1.18 -4.41 -28.78
CA SER A 225 1.89 -5.59 -29.30
C SER A 225 2.42 -5.45 -30.75
N LYS A 226 2.27 -4.29 -31.40
CA LYS A 226 2.76 -4.00 -32.75
C LYS A 226 4.11 -3.26 -32.83
N GLN A 227 4.79 -2.99 -31.71
CA GLN A 227 6.11 -2.34 -31.68
C GLN A 227 7.18 -3.13 -30.89
N VAL A 228 7.20 -4.45 -31.04
CA VAL A 228 8.17 -5.35 -30.38
C VAL A 228 9.63 -5.15 -30.86
N CYS A 229 9.91 -4.30 -31.85
CA CYS A 229 11.28 -4.18 -32.39
C CYS A 229 12.25 -3.28 -31.61
N PHE A 230 11.82 -2.46 -30.64
CA PHE A 230 12.77 -1.49 -30.03
C PHE A 230 13.50 -2.00 -28.78
N TRP A 231 13.00 -3.02 -28.09
CA TRP A 231 13.54 -3.43 -26.78
C TRP A 231 14.34 -4.73 -26.77
N CYS A 232 14.45 -5.46 -27.89
CA CYS A 232 15.34 -6.64 -27.97
C CYS A 232 16.84 -6.30 -28.09
N CYS A 233 17.23 -5.02 -28.03
CA CYS A 233 18.61 -4.57 -28.21
C CYS A 233 19.18 -3.73 -27.07
N LEU A 234 18.55 -3.72 -25.89
CA LEU A 234 19.13 -3.22 -24.64
C LEU A 234 19.32 -4.38 -23.66
#